data_AF-G0HFW0-F1
#
_entry.id   AF-G0HFW0-F1
#
_cell.length_a   1.000
_cell.length_b   1.000
_cell.length_c   1.000
_cell.angle_alpha   90.00
_cell.angle_beta   90.00
_cell.angle_gamma   90.00
#
_symmetry.space_group_name_H-M   'P 1'
#
loop_
_entity.id
_entity.type
_entity.pdbx_description
1 polymer ?
#
loop_
_entity_poly.entity_id
_entity_poly.type
_entity_poly.pdbx_seq_one_letter_code
_entity_poly.pdbx_strand_id
1 'polypeptide(L)'
;METIKAENPDSYFTDQLGNPVNRATHYETTGPEIWRDTHGEVDVLVGGVGTGGTVSGAGRFLKDRRADVKVVVAEPGETSLPTEEKLNPDAEIGGVHKVAGLEDEQLPPNYDLTIADEIVPVEAADAWATARAVFRGTGLFVGASAGASLTVAAELAARPEYEGATIVAVLPDAGKRYLSAGVFDDPDA
;
A
#
# COMPACT_ATOMS: atom_id res chain seq x y z
N MET A 1 -1.71 -11.21 -23.08
CA MET A 1 -2.56 -12.14 -22.30
C MET A 1 -3.57 -12.87 -23.18
N GLU A 2 -4.17 -12.22 -24.18
CA GLU A 2 -5.06 -12.87 -25.15
C GLU A 2 -4.40 -14.03 -25.91
N THR A 3 -3.14 -13.88 -26.32
CA THR A 3 -2.37 -14.95 -26.97
C THR A 3 -2.24 -16.20 -26.09
N ILE A 4 -1.88 -16.02 -24.81
CA ILE A 4 -1.72 -17.14 -23.86
C ILE A 4 -3.06 -17.85 -23.64
N LYS A 5 -4.17 -17.10 -23.52
CA LYS A 5 -5.51 -17.70 -23.40
C LYS A 5 -5.90 -18.49 -24.65
N ALA A 6 -5.59 -17.96 -25.84
CA ALA A 6 -5.90 -18.63 -27.10
C ALA A 6 -5.11 -19.95 -27.26
N GLU A 7 -3.86 -19.98 -26.81
CA GLU A 7 -3.01 -21.17 -26.85
C GLU A 7 -3.34 -22.20 -25.75
N ASN A 8 -4.04 -21.78 -24.69
CA ASN A 8 -4.38 -22.61 -23.54
C ASN A 8 -5.89 -22.50 -23.23
N PRO A 9 -6.76 -23.19 -24.00
CA PRO A 9 -8.21 -22.99 -23.94
C PRO A 9 -8.85 -23.36 -22.59
N ASP A 10 -8.21 -24.25 -21.81
CA ASP A 10 -8.66 -24.64 -20.47
C ASP A 10 -8.06 -23.75 -19.35
N SER A 11 -7.30 -22.71 -19.71
CA SER A 11 -6.70 -21.80 -18.74
C SER A 11 -7.70 -20.78 -18.21
N TYR A 12 -7.50 -20.36 -16.96
CA TYR A 12 -8.27 -19.30 -16.33
C TYR A 12 -7.35 -18.14 -15.95
N PHE A 13 -7.67 -16.95 -16.46
CA PHE A 13 -6.97 -15.72 -16.08
C PHE A 13 -7.73 -15.03 -14.95
N THR A 14 -7.09 -14.94 -13.78
CA THR A 14 -7.71 -14.42 -12.56
C THR A 14 -7.92 -12.90 -12.57
N ASP A 15 -7.16 -12.18 -13.41
CA ASP A 15 -7.26 -10.74 -13.61
C ASP A 15 -7.28 -9.92 -12.31
N GLN A 16 -6.21 -9.94 -11.51
CA GLN A 16 -6.20 -9.22 -10.24
C GLN A 16 -6.46 -7.70 -10.36
N LEU A 17 -6.23 -7.09 -11.53
CA LEU A 17 -6.45 -5.67 -11.74
C LEU A 17 -7.94 -5.36 -11.98
N GLY A 18 -8.62 -6.19 -12.77
CA GLY A 18 -10.02 -6.00 -13.15
C GLY A 18 -11.05 -6.82 -12.37
N ASN A 19 -10.63 -7.88 -11.67
CA ASN A 19 -11.55 -8.80 -11.01
C ASN A 19 -12.09 -8.19 -9.71
N PRO A 20 -13.41 -7.91 -9.61
CA PRO A 20 -14.00 -7.24 -8.45
C PRO A 20 -13.91 -8.04 -7.15
N VAL A 21 -13.66 -9.35 -7.23
CA VAL A 21 -13.44 -10.21 -6.05
C VAL A 21 -12.23 -9.75 -5.25
N ASN A 22 -11.23 -9.13 -5.89
CA ASN A 22 -10.06 -8.58 -5.19
C ASN A 22 -10.48 -7.53 -4.14
N ARG A 23 -11.12 -6.43 -4.57
CA ARG A 23 -11.57 -5.40 -3.61
C ARG A 23 -12.68 -5.90 -2.69
N ALA A 24 -13.58 -6.78 -3.16
CA ALA A 24 -14.65 -7.34 -2.33
C ALA A 24 -14.10 -8.16 -1.17
N THR A 25 -13.03 -8.94 -1.39
CA THR A 25 -12.38 -9.72 -0.33
C THR A 25 -11.94 -8.82 0.82
N HIS A 26 -11.31 -7.68 0.54
CA HIS A 26 -10.87 -6.75 1.59
C HIS A 26 -12.00 -6.02 2.30
N TYR A 27 -13.13 -5.79 1.62
CA TYR A 27 -14.36 -5.29 2.25
C TYR A 27 -14.99 -6.32 3.20
N GLU A 28 -15.00 -7.59 2.79
CA GLU A 28 -15.65 -8.68 3.53
C GLU A 28 -14.78 -9.26 4.66
N THR A 29 -13.46 -9.02 4.62
CA THR A 29 -12.50 -9.61 5.57
C THR A 29 -11.61 -8.57 6.25
N THR A 30 -10.67 -7.97 5.52
CA THR A 30 -9.64 -7.08 6.07
C THR A 30 -10.24 -5.86 6.80
N GLY A 31 -11.24 -5.19 6.23
CA GLY A 31 -11.94 -4.09 6.88
C GLY A 31 -12.60 -4.50 8.21
N PRO A 32 -13.43 -5.57 8.22
CA PRO A 32 -14.00 -6.12 9.45
C PRO A 32 -12.97 -6.54 10.51
N GLU A 33 -11.85 -7.12 10.09
CA GLU A 33 -10.75 -7.50 10.99
C GLU A 33 -10.13 -6.27 11.65
N ILE A 34 -9.80 -5.24 10.88
CA ILE A 34 -9.29 -3.96 11.40
C ILE A 34 -10.28 -3.35 12.39
N TRP A 35 -11.57 -3.28 12.03
CA TRP A 35 -12.61 -2.73 12.89
C TRP A 35 -12.74 -3.48 14.21
N ARG A 36 -12.75 -4.82 14.14
CA ARG A 36 -12.82 -5.68 15.34
C ARG A 36 -11.60 -5.49 16.23
N ASP A 37 -10.40 -5.55 15.65
CA ASP A 37 -9.14 -5.57 16.41
C ASP A 37 -8.81 -4.19 17.01
N THR A 38 -9.34 -3.11 16.42
CA THR A 38 -9.30 -1.75 16.98
C THR A 38 -10.51 -1.41 17.85
N HIS A 39 -11.44 -2.35 18.05
CA HIS A 39 -12.71 -2.11 18.77
C HIS A 39 -13.54 -0.94 18.21
N GLY A 40 -13.41 -0.64 16.92
CA GLY A 40 -14.08 0.48 16.24
C GLY A 40 -13.40 1.85 16.42
N GLU A 41 -12.22 1.88 17.03
CA GLU A 41 -11.48 3.10 17.32
C GLU A 41 -10.50 3.51 16.21
N VAL A 42 -10.41 2.77 15.10
CA VAL A 42 -9.58 3.17 13.94
C VAL A 42 -10.03 4.52 13.39
N ASP A 43 -9.09 5.46 13.28
CA ASP A 43 -9.32 6.81 12.73
C ASP A 43 -8.73 6.95 11.33
N VAL A 44 -7.60 6.28 11.06
CA VAL A 44 -6.90 6.36 9.78
C VAL A 44 -6.45 4.99 9.33
N LEU A 45 -6.71 4.66 8.06
CA LEU A 45 -6.12 3.54 7.34
C LEU A 45 -5.05 4.06 6.39
N VAL A 46 -3.82 3.56 6.50
CA VAL A 46 -2.70 3.90 5.63
C VAL A 46 -2.28 2.69 4.79
N GLY A 47 -2.12 2.88 3.48
CA GLY A 47 -1.64 1.82 2.59
C GLY A 47 -1.27 2.31 1.20
N GLY A 48 -0.54 1.49 0.45
CA GLY A 48 -0.21 1.78 -0.96
C GLY A 48 -1.26 1.25 -1.95
N VAL A 49 -1.19 1.73 -3.19
CA VAL A 49 -2.02 1.25 -4.30
C VAL A 49 -1.18 0.40 -5.25
N GLY A 50 -1.32 -0.92 -5.15
CA GLY A 50 -0.92 -1.86 -6.20
C GLY A 50 -2.10 -2.08 -7.15
N THR A 51 -2.87 -3.14 -6.93
CA THR A 51 -4.17 -3.33 -7.63
C THR A 51 -5.28 -2.40 -7.14
N GLY A 52 -5.06 -1.67 -6.03
CA GLY A 52 -6.07 -0.84 -5.36
C GLY A 52 -7.06 -1.59 -4.47
N GLY A 53 -7.08 -2.92 -4.52
CA GLY A 53 -8.08 -3.73 -3.80
C GLY A 53 -8.10 -3.55 -2.29
N THR A 54 -6.94 -3.49 -1.64
CA THR A 54 -6.84 -3.38 -0.18
C THR A 54 -7.42 -2.07 0.35
N VAL A 55 -6.89 -0.92 -0.10
CA VAL A 55 -7.33 0.39 0.38
C VAL A 55 -8.78 0.69 -0.03
N SER A 56 -9.20 0.25 -1.22
CA SER A 56 -10.57 0.46 -1.69
C SER A 56 -11.55 -0.42 -0.91
N GLY A 57 -11.27 -1.71 -0.76
CA GLY A 57 -12.16 -2.64 -0.07
C GLY A 57 -12.23 -2.39 1.44
N ALA A 58 -11.08 -2.42 2.11
CA ALA A 58 -11.03 -2.22 3.56
C ALA A 58 -11.44 -0.78 3.93
N GLY A 59 -10.93 0.22 3.22
CA GLY A 59 -11.29 1.62 3.44
C GLY A 59 -12.79 1.85 3.26
N ARG A 60 -13.41 1.23 2.24
CA ARG A 60 -14.86 1.36 2.04
C ARG A 60 -15.66 0.77 3.18
N PHE A 61 -15.27 -0.41 3.65
CA PHE A 61 -15.91 -1.01 4.82
C PHE A 61 -15.83 -0.09 6.04
N LEU A 62 -14.64 0.44 6.34
CA LEU A 62 -14.43 1.32 7.49
C LEU A 62 -15.28 2.59 7.38
N LYS A 63 -15.32 3.23 6.21
CA LYS A 63 -16.15 4.42 5.96
C LYS A 63 -17.66 4.15 6.04
N ASP A 64 -18.11 2.95 5.62
CA ASP A 64 -19.50 2.53 5.79
C ASP A 64 -19.86 2.34 7.28
N ARG A 65 -18.89 2.00 8.15
CA ARG A 65 -19.09 1.90 9.61
C ARG A 65 -19.02 3.24 10.31
N ARG A 66 -18.05 4.08 9.94
CA ARG A 66 -17.84 5.40 10.51
C ARG A 66 -17.28 6.32 9.41
N ALA A 67 -18.10 7.26 8.96
CA ALA A 67 -17.83 8.07 7.78
C ALA A 67 -16.66 9.07 7.94
N ASP A 68 -16.20 9.28 9.17
CA ASP A 68 -15.06 10.15 9.49
C ASP A 68 -13.70 9.45 9.39
N VAL A 69 -13.67 8.11 9.25
CA VAL A 69 -12.43 7.35 9.04
C VAL A 69 -11.74 7.83 7.77
N LYS A 70 -10.45 8.13 7.90
CA LYS A 70 -9.60 8.59 6.81
C LYS A 70 -8.88 7.43 6.15
N VAL A 71 -8.76 7.49 4.83
CA VAL A 71 -7.89 6.59 4.06
C VAL A 71 -6.78 7.43 3.46
N VAL A 72 -5.53 7.13 3.81
CA VAL A 72 -4.35 7.83 3.32
C VAL A 72 -3.53 6.88 2.47
N VAL A 73 -3.25 7.30 1.23
CA VAL A 73 -2.46 6.50 0.29
C VAL A 73 -1.00 6.92 0.35
N ALA A 74 -0.12 5.95 0.57
CA ALA A 74 1.32 6.12 0.35
C ALA A 74 1.65 5.79 -1.11
N GLU A 75 2.17 6.75 -1.87
CA GLU A 75 2.60 6.55 -3.26
C GLU A 75 4.12 6.76 -3.41
N PRO A 76 4.75 6.27 -4.50
CA PRO A 76 6.16 6.55 -4.76
C PRO A 76 6.40 8.03 -5.05
N GLY A 77 7.41 8.61 -4.40
CA GLY A 77 7.93 9.93 -4.70
C GLY A 77 8.65 10.00 -6.05
N GLU A 78 8.96 11.22 -6.49
CA GLU A 78 9.46 11.49 -7.85
C GLU A 78 10.78 10.76 -8.15
N THR A 79 11.67 10.61 -7.16
CA THR A 79 12.95 9.92 -7.39
C THR A 79 12.82 8.40 -7.41
N SER A 80 11.65 7.90 -7.02
CA SER A 80 11.30 6.49 -6.94
C SER A 80 10.47 5.99 -8.13
N LEU A 81 10.23 6.86 -9.12
CA LEU A 81 9.49 6.58 -10.33
C LEU A 81 10.42 6.37 -11.54
N PRO A 82 9.99 5.57 -12.53
CA PRO A 82 10.71 5.47 -13.81
C PRO A 82 10.61 6.80 -14.59
N THR A 83 11.69 7.16 -15.29
CA THR A 83 11.72 8.27 -16.25
C THR A 83 11.98 7.76 -17.66
N GLU A 84 11.83 8.62 -18.68
CA GLU A 84 12.18 8.26 -20.06
C GLU A 84 13.66 7.86 -20.19
N GLU A 85 14.57 8.51 -19.45
CA GLU A 85 15.98 8.18 -19.44
C GLU A 85 16.31 6.95 -18.58
N LYS A 86 15.47 6.65 -17.58
CA LYS A 86 15.71 5.60 -16.60
C LYS A 86 14.42 4.84 -16.26
N LEU A 87 14.15 3.82 -17.06
CA LEU A 87 12.98 2.94 -16.88
C LEU A 87 13.02 2.09 -15.60
N ASN A 88 14.21 1.89 -15.02
CA ASN A 88 14.40 1.19 -13.74
C ASN A 88 15.09 2.14 -12.75
N PRO A 89 14.36 2.77 -11.83
CA PRO A 89 14.96 3.64 -10.81
C PRO A 89 15.93 2.84 -9.92
N ASP A 90 16.91 3.53 -9.31
CA ASP A 90 17.87 2.86 -8.40
C ASP A 90 17.19 2.33 -7.14
N ALA A 91 16.09 2.96 -6.74
CA ALA A 91 15.28 2.57 -5.61
C ALA A 91 13.80 2.72 -5.98
N GLU A 92 13.02 1.64 -5.80
CA GLU A 92 11.58 1.61 -6.04
C GLU A 92 10.83 1.14 -4.80
N ILE A 93 9.55 1.50 -4.72
CA ILE A 93 8.61 0.93 -3.76
C ILE A 93 7.82 -0.16 -4.49
N GLY A 94 8.39 -1.36 -4.53
CA GLY A 94 7.83 -2.49 -5.29
C GLY A 94 6.36 -2.77 -4.95
N GLY A 95 5.53 -2.92 -5.98
CA GLY A 95 4.10 -3.22 -5.86
C GLY A 95 3.21 -2.03 -5.48
N VAL A 96 3.76 -0.81 -5.50
CA VAL A 96 3.01 0.44 -5.26
C VAL A 96 3.13 1.34 -6.49
N HIS A 97 2.01 1.88 -6.95
CA HIS A 97 1.91 2.76 -8.11
C HIS A 97 1.64 4.20 -7.67
N LYS A 98 2.09 5.17 -8.49
CA LYS A 98 1.62 6.55 -8.39
C LYS A 98 0.12 6.59 -8.69
N VAL A 99 -0.62 7.41 -7.97
CA VAL A 99 -2.04 7.64 -8.21
C VAL A 99 -2.38 9.11 -8.41
N ALA A 100 -1.66 10.02 -7.74
CA ALA A 100 -1.90 11.44 -7.88
C ALA A 100 -1.55 11.92 -9.30
N GLY A 101 -2.48 12.66 -9.91
CA GLY A 101 -2.29 13.26 -11.24
C GLY A 101 -2.44 12.30 -12.42
N LEU A 102 -2.89 11.06 -12.19
CA LEU A 102 -3.22 10.11 -13.26
C LEU A 102 -4.72 10.14 -13.59
N GLU A 103 -5.04 9.89 -14.85
CA GLU A 103 -6.42 9.72 -15.32
C GLU A 103 -6.98 8.36 -14.89
N ASP A 104 -8.32 8.24 -14.80
CA ASP A 104 -9.02 7.01 -14.36
C ASP A 104 -8.57 5.78 -15.17
N GLU A 105 -8.42 5.93 -16.49
CA GLU A 105 -8.03 4.83 -17.39
C GLU A 105 -6.58 4.36 -17.19
N GLN A 106 -5.75 5.14 -16.50
CA GLN A 106 -4.37 4.79 -16.17
C GLN A 106 -4.26 4.03 -14.84
N LEU A 107 -5.35 3.99 -14.06
CA LEU A 107 -5.39 3.38 -12.74
C LEU A 107 -5.98 1.97 -12.79
N PRO A 108 -5.63 1.09 -11.84
CA PRO A 108 -6.24 -0.23 -11.75
C PRO A 108 -7.76 -0.12 -11.57
N PRO A 109 -8.59 -0.89 -12.31
CA PRO A 109 -10.05 -0.84 -12.17
C PRO A 109 -10.59 -1.18 -10.76
N ASN A 110 -9.79 -1.90 -9.97
CA ASN A 110 -10.12 -2.22 -8.58
C ASN A 110 -9.87 -1.05 -7.60
N TYR A 111 -9.18 0.01 -8.02
CA TYR A 111 -8.97 1.20 -7.21
C TYR A 111 -10.19 2.13 -7.28
N ASP A 112 -10.79 2.44 -6.13
CA ASP A 112 -11.87 3.44 -6.02
C ASP A 112 -11.24 4.83 -5.85
N LEU A 113 -11.32 5.67 -6.90
CA LEU A 113 -10.72 7.01 -6.90
C LEU A 113 -11.26 7.93 -5.80
N THR A 114 -12.43 7.61 -5.24
CA THR A 114 -13.06 8.42 -4.20
C THR A 114 -12.63 8.01 -2.79
N ILE A 115 -11.85 6.93 -2.67
CA ILE A 115 -11.59 6.36 -1.35
C ILE A 115 -10.56 7.16 -0.55
N ALA A 116 -9.53 7.69 -1.19
CA ALA A 116 -8.43 8.38 -0.53
C ALA A 116 -8.85 9.80 -0.09
N ASP A 117 -8.63 10.12 1.18
CA ASP A 117 -8.74 11.48 1.72
C ASP A 117 -7.45 12.28 1.51
N GLU A 118 -6.31 11.61 1.51
CA GLU A 118 -4.98 12.20 1.31
C GLU A 118 -4.08 11.19 0.57
N ILE A 119 -3.19 11.70 -0.29
CA ILE A 119 -2.15 10.93 -0.97
C ILE A 119 -0.81 11.56 -0.60
N VAL A 120 0.11 10.76 -0.05
CA VAL A 120 1.40 11.20 0.45
C VAL A 120 2.50 10.52 -0.36
N PRO A 121 3.34 11.29 -1.08
CA PRO A 121 4.50 10.73 -1.78
C PRO A 121 5.60 10.37 -0.78
N VAL A 122 6.19 9.19 -0.95
CA VAL A 122 7.29 8.67 -0.12
C VAL A 122 8.42 8.22 -1.02
N GLU A 123 9.65 8.65 -0.73
CA GLU A 123 10.80 8.14 -1.45
C GLU A 123 11.19 6.73 -0.96
N ALA A 124 11.61 5.88 -1.88
CA ALA A 124 11.99 4.51 -1.60
C ALA A 124 13.12 4.42 -0.55
N ALA A 125 14.03 5.41 -0.53
CA ALA A 125 15.07 5.50 0.49
C ALA A 125 14.49 5.61 1.91
N ASP A 126 13.46 6.45 2.09
CA ASP A 126 12.78 6.64 3.39
C ASP A 126 11.95 5.42 3.75
N ALA A 127 11.24 4.84 2.79
CA ALA A 127 10.50 3.59 2.99
C ALA A 127 11.42 2.46 3.48
N TRP A 128 12.59 2.30 2.87
CA TRP A 128 13.57 1.30 3.28
C TRP A 128 14.23 1.61 4.62
N ALA A 129 14.52 2.88 4.90
CA ALA A 129 15.05 3.29 6.20
C ALA A 129 14.06 2.97 7.32
N THR A 130 12.77 3.27 7.13
CA THR A 130 11.71 2.91 8.07
C THR A 130 11.57 1.40 8.23
N ALA A 131 11.58 0.63 7.14
CA ALA A 131 11.51 -0.83 7.21
C ALA A 131 12.66 -1.44 8.04
N ARG A 132 13.89 -0.95 7.86
CA ARG A 132 15.06 -1.36 8.68
C ARG A 132 14.92 -0.95 10.13
N ALA A 133 14.52 0.28 10.40
CA ALA A 133 14.33 0.78 11.76
C ALA A 133 13.27 -0.05 12.53
N VAL A 134 12.17 -0.39 11.87
CA VAL A 134 11.09 -1.22 12.42
C VAL A 134 11.59 -2.63 12.70
N PHE A 135 12.34 -3.23 11.77
CA PHE A 135 12.94 -4.55 11.99
C PHE A 135 13.87 -4.55 13.21
N ARG A 136 14.75 -3.54 13.33
CA ARG A 136 15.67 -3.40 14.47
C ARG A 136 14.96 -3.17 15.80
N GLY A 137 13.93 -2.31 15.80
CA GLY A 137 13.23 -1.93 17.02
C GLY A 137 12.21 -2.95 17.52
N THR A 138 11.59 -3.72 16.61
CA THR A 138 10.43 -4.56 16.93
C THR A 138 10.58 -6.03 16.51
N GLY A 139 11.57 -6.35 15.67
CA GLY A 139 11.71 -7.66 15.03
C GLY A 139 10.76 -7.90 13.85
N LEU A 140 9.91 -6.93 13.49
CA LEU A 140 9.02 -7.04 12.33
C LEU A 140 9.81 -6.88 11.04
N PHE A 141 9.98 -7.98 10.31
CA PHE A 141 10.74 -8.01 9.07
C PHE A 141 9.84 -7.81 7.85
N VAL A 142 9.80 -6.60 7.31
CA VAL A 142 8.84 -6.16 6.28
C VAL A 142 9.49 -5.59 5.03
N GLY A 143 8.72 -5.49 3.94
CA GLY A 143 9.16 -4.92 2.65
C GLY A 143 9.06 -3.39 2.54
N ALA A 144 9.42 -2.85 1.36
CA ALA A 144 9.37 -1.41 1.07
C ALA A 144 7.97 -0.82 1.18
N SER A 145 6.95 -1.51 0.68
CA SER A 145 5.56 -1.00 0.68
C SER A 145 5.00 -0.85 2.10
N ALA A 146 5.39 -1.77 2.99
CA ALA A 146 5.14 -1.67 4.41
C ALA A 146 5.92 -0.50 5.04
N GLY A 147 7.20 -0.35 4.67
CA GLY A 147 8.03 0.80 5.05
C GLY A 147 7.40 2.13 4.67
N ALA A 148 6.90 2.26 3.44
CA ALA A 148 6.23 3.46 2.95
C ALA A 148 4.96 3.78 3.74
N SER A 149 4.12 2.77 3.99
CA SER A 149 2.90 2.93 4.79
C SER A 149 3.22 3.34 6.23
N LEU A 150 4.31 2.83 6.82
CA LEU A 150 4.77 3.20 8.16
C LEU A 150 5.40 4.60 8.20
N THR A 151 6.11 5.02 7.15
CA THR A 151 6.63 6.38 7.03
C THR A 151 5.48 7.39 7.05
N VAL A 152 4.45 7.17 6.22
CA VAL A 152 3.25 8.03 6.22
C VAL A 152 2.52 7.97 7.56
N ALA A 153 2.35 6.79 8.16
CA ALA A 153 1.72 6.67 9.47
C ALA A 153 2.47 7.44 10.57
N ALA A 154 3.80 7.42 10.56
CA ALA A 154 4.62 8.18 11.49
C ALA A 154 4.52 9.69 11.26
N GLU A 155 4.49 10.14 10.00
CA GLU A 155 4.25 11.55 9.65
C GLU A 155 2.88 12.04 10.12
N LEU A 156 1.83 11.25 9.91
CA LEU A 156 0.48 11.55 10.38
C LEU A 156 0.44 11.61 11.91
N ALA A 157 1.03 10.63 12.61
CA ALA A 157 1.08 10.61 14.07
C ALA A 157 1.82 11.81 14.69
N ALA A 158 2.70 12.47 13.93
CA ALA A 158 3.39 13.67 14.37
C ALA A 158 2.55 14.96 14.20
N ARG A 159 1.42 14.91 13.49
CA ARG A 159 0.57 16.09 13.29
C ARG A 159 -0.37 16.28 14.50
N PRO A 160 -0.53 17.52 15.01
CA PRO A 160 -1.36 17.77 16.20
C PRO A 160 -2.81 17.29 16.08
N GLU A 161 -3.39 17.32 14.87
CA GLU A 161 -4.76 16.87 14.63
C GLU A 161 -4.99 15.37 14.80
N TYR A 162 -3.93 14.56 14.82
CA TYR A 162 -3.98 13.11 15.06
C TYR A 162 -3.56 12.74 16.49
N GLU A 163 -3.48 13.70 17.42
CA GLU A 163 -3.21 13.41 18.82
C GLU A 163 -4.28 12.47 19.40
N GLY A 164 -3.86 11.30 19.89
CA GLY A 164 -4.76 10.28 20.42
C GLY A 164 -5.47 9.42 19.37
N ALA A 165 -5.23 9.65 18.08
CA ALA A 165 -5.85 8.88 17.01
C ALA A 165 -5.24 7.48 16.86
N THR A 166 -6.06 6.50 16.46
CA THR A 166 -5.62 5.16 16.08
C THR A 166 -5.34 5.10 14.59
N ILE A 167 -4.06 5.00 14.22
CA ILE A 167 -3.60 4.87 12.84
C ILE A 167 -3.23 3.41 12.54
N VAL A 168 -3.85 2.82 11.52
CA VAL A 168 -3.60 1.44 11.07
C VAL A 168 -2.84 1.49 9.75
N ALA A 169 -1.62 0.96 9.74
CA ALA A 169 -0.80 0.83 8.53
C ALA A 169 -0.83 -0.61 7.99
N VAL A 170 -1.05 -0.77 6.69
CA VAL A 170 -1.02 -2.08 6.02
C VAL A 170 0.44 -2.47 5.74
N LEU A 171 0.85 -3.66 6.18
CA LEU A 171 2.18 -4.23 5.94
C LEU A 171 2.05 -5.43 4.99
N PRO A 172 2.18 -5.25 3.66
CA PRO A 172 1.69 -6.25 2.69
C PRO A 172 2.51 -7.54 2.65
N ASP A 173 3.82 -7.46 2.87
CA ASP A 173 4.70 -8.62 2.82
C ASP A 173 5.94 -8.53 3.73
N ALA A 174 6.62 -9.68 3.80
CA ALA A 174 7.78 -9.86 4.65
C ALA A 174 9.09 -9.53 3.93
N GLY A 175 10.05 -8.98 4.69
CA GLY A 175 11.38 -8.57 4.24
C GLY A 175 12.20 -9.69 3.57
N LYS A 176 11.85 -10.96 3.83
CA LYS A 176 12.53 -12.14 3.24
C LYS A 176 12.57 -12.17 1.72
N ARG A 177 11.62 -11.47 1.06
CA ARG A 177 11.58 -11.35 -0.40
C ARG A 177 12.69 -10.47 -0.97
N TYR A 178 13.38 -9.70 -0.12
CA TYR A 178 14.34 -8.67 -0.51
C TYR A 178 15.77 -8.98 -0.05
N LEU A 179 16.04 -10.20 0.44
CA LEU A 179 17.37 -10.60 0.91
C LEU A 179 18.43 -10.53 -0.19
N SER A 180 18.07 -10.80 -1.44
CA SER A 180 19.00 -10.69 -2.58
C SER A 180 19.12 -9.28 -3.16
N ALA A 181 18.36 -8.32 -2.64
CA ALA A 181 18.38 -6.93 -3.11
C ALA A 181 19.43 -6.07 -2.40
N GLY A 182 20.17 -6.63 -1.44
CA GLY A 182 21.22 -5.91 -0.69
C GLY A 182 20.70 -4.90 0.33
N VAL A 183 19.38 -4.80 0.51
CA VAL A 183 18.73 -3.77 1.35
C VAL A 183 19.00 -3.95 2.85
N PHE A 184 19.31 -5.18 3.26
CA PHE A 184 19.58 -5.57 4.66
C PHE A 184 21.02 -6.07 4.86
N ASP A 185 21.91 -5.87 3.88
CA ASP A 185 23.27 -6.41 3.92
C ASP A 185 24.21 -5.60 4.79
N ASP A 186 23.85 -4.35 5.09
CA ASP A 186 24.61 -3.50 6.01
C ASP A 186 24.22 -3.84 7.46
N PRO A 187 25.13 -4.43 8.25
CA PRO A 187 24.86 -4.74 9.66
C PRO A 187 24.63 -3.48 10.50
N ASP A 188 25.06 -2.30 10.01
CA ASP A 188 24.99 -1.01 10.68
C ASP A 188 23.84 -0.11 10.17
N ALA A 189 23.18 -0.43 9.04
CA ALA A 189 21.99 0.29 8.49
C ALA A 189 20.62 -0.07 9.07
#